data_AF-A0A4R2AV30-F1
#
_entry.id   AF-A0A4R2AV30-F1
#
_cell.length_a   1.000
_cell.length_b   1.000
_cell.length_c   1.000
_cell.angle_alpha   90.00
_cell.angle_beta   90.00
_cell.angle_gamma   90.00
#
_symmetry.space_group_name_H-M   'P 1'
#
loop_
_entity.id
_entity.type
_entity.pdbx_description
1 polymer ?
#
loop_
_entity_poly.entity_id
_entity_poly.type
_entity_poly.pdbx_seq_one_letter_code
_entity_poly.pdbx_strand_id
1 'polypeptide(L)' 'MIEAKTFTVEYELASVVFYQQVQAKDMEEAKLMVRQQQSTANIRAVTLFNDEEII' A
#
# COMPACT_ATOMS: atom_id res chain seq x y z
N MET A 1 18.75 -11.06 2.90
CA MET A 1 17.38 -11.08 2.34
C MET A 1 16.70 -9.80 2.80
N ILE A 2 16.12 -9.01 1.90
CA ILE A 2 15.36 -7.82 2.33
C ILE A 2 14.01 -8.33 2.83
N GLU A 3 13.73 -8.09 4.10
CA GLU A 3 12.50 -8.53 4.75
C GLU A 3 11.31 -7.74 4.20
N ALA A 4 10.30 -8.44 3.71
CA ALA A 4 9.07 -7.82 3.23
C ALA A 4 8.29 -7.28 4.42
N LYS A 5 7.80 -6.05 4.30
CA LYS A 5 6.98 -5.37 5.31
C LYS A 5 5.57 -5.21 4.79
N THR A 6 4.60 -5.14 5.69
CA THR A 6 3.21 -4.86 5.33
C THR A 6 3.02 -3.36 5.19
N PHE A 7 2.50 -2.93 4.04
CA PHE A 7 2.11 -1.55 3.77
C PHE A 7 0.62 -1.48 3.50
N THR A 8 -0.03 -0.43 3.98
CA THR A 8 -1.39 -0.07 3.57
C THR A 8 -1.29 1.05 2.56
N VAL A 9 -1.83 0.84 1.36
CA VAL A 9 -1.88 1.83 0.29
C VAL A 9 -3.31 2.35 0.20
N GLU A 10 -3.46 3.67 0.37
CA GLU A 10 -4.70 4.39 0.10
C GLU A 10 -4.68 4.86 -1.36
N TYR A 11 -5.74 4.55 -2.11
CA TYR A 11 -5.88 5.04 -3.49
C TYR A 11 -7.33 5.36 -3.83
N GLU A 12 -7.49 6.26 -4.80
CA GLU A 12 -8.80 6.63 -5.34
C GLU A 12 -8.98 6.02 -6.73
N LEU A 13 -10.15 5.43 -6.96
CA LEU A 13 -10.57 4.90 -8.25
C LEU A 13 -12.06 5.20 -8.45
N ALA A 14 -12.42 5.82 -9.57
CA ALA A 14 -13.80 6.20 -9.90
C ALA A 14 -14.50 6.98 -8.75
N SER A 15 -13.77 7.92 -8.13
CA SER A 15 -14.24 8.73 -6.99
C SER A 15 -14.54 7.95 -5.70
N VAL A 16 -14.06 6.71 -5.59
CA VAL A 16 -14.13 5.89 -4.38
C VAL A 16 -12.73 5.68 -3.82
N VAL A 17 -12.58 5.80 -2.50
CA VAL A 17 -11.31 5.60 -1.79
C VAL A 17 -11.22 4.16 -1.30
N PHE A 18 -10.11 3.50 -1.60
CA PHE A 18 -9.80 2.14 -1.22
C PHE A 18 -8.55 2.09 -0.37
N TYR A 19 -8.48 1.07 0.49
CA TYR A 19 -7.34 0.74 1.32
C TYR A 19 -6.92 -0.70 1.00
N GLN A 20 -5.68 -0.88 0.53
CA GLN A 20 -5.16 -2.20 0.18
C GLN A 20 -3.87 -2.47 0.94
N GLN A 21 -3.84 -3.60 1.66
CA GLN A 21 -2.63 -4.10 2.29
C GLN A 21 -1.80 -4.92 1.29
N VAL A 22 -0.51 -4.63 1.23
CA VAL A 22 0.46 -5.33 0.37
C VAL A 22 1.73 -5.61 1.14
N GLN A 23 2.35 -6.76 0.87
CA GLN A 23 3.70 -7.05 1.37
C GLN A 23 4.72 -6.58 0.33
N ALA A 24 5.60 -5.66 0.73
CA ALA A 24 6.61 -5.07 -0.15
C ALA A 24 7.90 -4.79 0.63
N LYS A 25 9.02 -4.64 -0.08
CA LYS A 25 10.31 -4.29 0.51
C LYS A 25 10.38 -2.82 0.94
N ASP A 26 9.66 -1.96 0.22
CA ASP A 26 9.64 -0.51 0.39
C ASP A 26 8.31 0.09 -0.11
N MET A 27 8.13 1.39 0.13
CA MET A 27 6.93 2.12 -0.27
C MET A 27 6.75 2.20 -1.79
N GLU A 28 7.83 2.21 -2.57
CA GLU A 28 7.74 2.33 -4.04
C GLU A 28 7.23 1.03 -4.67
N GLU A 29 7.70 -0.11 -4.16
CA GLU A 29 7.19 -1.42 -4.54
C GLU A 29 5.71 -1.59 -4.14
N ALA A 30 5.31 -1.11 -2.95
CA ALA A 30 3.91 -1.11 -2.54
C ALA A 30 3.01 -0.32 -3.52
N LYS A 31 3.45 0.88 -3.95
CA LYS A 31 2.73 1.68 -4.97
C LYS A 31 2.66 0.95 -6.30
N LEU A 32 3.76 0.33 -6.73
CA LEU A 32 3.85 -0.37 -8.00
C LEU A 32 2.85 -1.53 -8.05
N MET A 33 2.74 -2.32 -6.97
CA MET A 33 1.81 -3.44 -6.90
C MET A 33 0.35 -3.00 -7.07
N VAL A 34 -0.06 -1.90 -6.43
CA VAL A 34 -1.42 -1.36 -6.59
C VAL A 34 -1.65 -0.84 -8.01
N ARG A 35 -0.67 -0.15 -8.61
CA ARG A 35 -0.78 0.34 -10.01
C ARG A 35 -0.82 -0.77 -11.04
N GLN A 36 -0.16 -1.90 -10.79
CA GLN A 36 -0.23 -3.07 -11.68
C GLN A 36 -1.62 -3.69 -11.70
N GLN A 37 -2.33 -3.67 -10.57
CA GLN A 37 -3.69 -4.19 -10.46
C GLN A 37 -4.73 -3.16 -10.92
N GLN A 38 -4.49 -1.88 -10.63
CA GLN A 38 -5.39 -0.77 -10.88
C GLN A 38 -4.62 0.35 -11.57
N SER A 39 -4.45 0.26 -12.90
CA SER A 39 -3.57 1.17 -13.65
C SER A 39 -4.01 2.63 -13.63
N THR A 40 -5.29 2.89 -13.36
CA THR A 40 -5.88 4.24 -13.24
C THR A 40 -6.04 4.70 -11.79
N ALA A 41 -5.57 3.93 -10.81
CA ALA A 41 -5.65 4.32 -9.40
C ALA A 41 -4.77 5.54 -9.11
N ASN A 42 -5.37 6.54 -8.47
CA ASN A 42 -4.64 7.68 -7.93
C ASN A 42 -4.16 7.35 -6.51
N ILE A 43 -2.87 7.05 -6.34
CA ILE A 43 -2.31 6.74 -5.01
C ILE A 43 -2.29 8.02 -4.17
N ARG A 44 -2.96 7.97 -3.01
CA ARG A 44 -3.06 9.09 -2.08
C ARG A 44 -2.04 9.02 -0.94
N ALA A 45 -1.90 7.84 -0.34
CA ALA A 45 -1.00 7.63 0.79
C ALA A 45 -0.47 6.19 0.82
N VAL A 46 0.69 6.01 1.46
CA VAL A 46 1.26 4.70 1.77
C VAL A 46 1.75 4.73 3.20
N THR A 47 1.24 3.81 4.01
CA THR A 47 1.55 3.74 5.44
C THR A 47 2.18 2.39 5.73
N LEU A 48 3.32 2.38 6.42
CA LEU A 48 3.88 1.14 6.95
C LEU A 48 2.96 0.64 8.06
N PHE A 49 2.48 -0.59 7.93
CA PHE A 49 1.71 -1.23 8.98
C PHE A 49 2.70 -1.76 10.02
N ASN A 50 2.80 -1.06 11.15
CA ASN A 50 3.50 -1.55 12.32
C ASN A 50 2.46 -2.18 13.25
N ASP A 51 2.55 -3.49 13.47
CA ASP A 51 1.95 -4.16 14.64
C ASP A 51 2.74 -3.78 15.89
N GLU A 52 2.82 -2.50 16.22
CA GLU A 52 3.10 -2.16 17.61
C GLU A 52 1.84 -2.53 18.40
N GLU A 53 1.89 -3.71 19.04
CA GLU A 53 0.95 -4.08 20.09
C GLU A 53 0.81 -2.88 21.03
N ILE A 54 -0.40 -2.34 21.13
CA ILE A 54 -0.72 -1.41 22.21
C ILE A 54 -0.74 -2.27 23.47
N ILE A 55 0.40 -2.35 24.16
CA ILE A 55 0.56 -3.01 25.46
C ILE A 55 -0.07 -2.15 26.55
#